data_AF-A0A2U8XC04-F1
#
_entry.id   AF-A0A2U8XC04-F1
#
_cell.length_a   1.000
_cell.length_b   1.000
_cell.length_c   1.000
_cell.angle_alpha   90.00
_cell.angle_beta   90.00
_cell.angle_gamma   90.00
#
_symmetry.space_group_name_H-M   'P 1'
#
loop_
_entity.id
_entity.type
_entity.pdbx_description
1 polymer ?
#
loop_
_entity_poly.entity_id
_entity_poly.type
_entity_poly.pdbx_seq_one_letter_code
_entity_poly.pdbx_strand_id
1 'polypeptide(L)'
;MTSTTFFLVFIPLLAVILLAVNLILAPHTPYEEKGSAFECGFHSFQQTRSPFNISFFIFALLFLLFDLEILLVYPYVVSAYTNGSYGLIIMLIFFVMLTLGFVFELGKGALKIDSRQNESLFNKGNNYYHFNIKK
;
A
#
# COMPACT_ATOMS: atom_id res chain seq x y z
N MET A 1 28.90 -21.35 16.08
CA MET A 1 28.09 -20.56 15.12
C MET A 1 26.83 -21.36 14.83
N THR A 2 25.68 -20.94 15.33
CA THR A 2 24.42 -21.64 15.07
C THR A 2 24.06 -21.52 13.58
N SER A 3 23.47 -22.55 12.98
CA SER A 3 23.09 -22.55 11.56
C SER A 3 22.29 -21.29 11.15
N THR A 4 21.47 -20.75 12.06
CA THR A 4 20.71 -19.51 11.86
C THR A 4 21.59 -18.26 11.73
N THR A 5 22.63 -18.12 12.54
CA THR A 5 23.58 -17.00 12.44
C THR A 5 24.35 -17.02 11.12
N PHE A 6 24.62 -18.20 10.58
CA PHE A 6 25.25 -18.35 9.27
C PHE A 6 24.35 -17.81 8.15
N PHE A 7 23.07 -18.20 8.11
CA PHE A 7 22.13 -17.72 7.08
C PHE A 7 21.90 -16.21 7.14
N LEU A 8 21.77 -15.63 8.34
CA LEU A 8 21.56 -14.19 8.50
C LEU A 8 22.70 -13.34 7.93
N VAL A 9 23.94 -13.84 7.99
CA VAL A 9 25.11 -13.13 7.45
C VAL A 9 25.31 -13.47 5.97
N PHE A 10 25.11 -14.72 5.58
CA PHE A 10 25.41 -15.19 4.22
C PHE A 10 24.50 -14.56 3.16
N ILE A 11 23.19 -14.41 3.41
CA ILE A 11 22.24 -13.86 2.44
C ILE A 11 22.58 -12.44 1.99
N PRO A 12 22.72 -11.44 2.90
CA PRO A 12 23.09 -10.09 2.49
C PRO A 12 24.50 -10.04 1.90
N LEU A 13 25.44 -10.85 2.41
CA LEU A 13 26.80 -10.91 1.88
C LEU A 13 26.81 -11.37 0.41
N LEU A 14 26.04 -12.41 0.09
CA LEU A 14 25.92 -12.91 -1.29
C LEU A 14 25.30 -11.86 -2.21
N ALA A 15 24.28 -11.13 -1.76
CA ALA A 15 23.68 -10.04 -2.54
C ALA A 15 24.70 -8.93 -2.86
N VAL A 16 25.54 -8.55 -1.90
CA VAL A 16 26.61 -7.56 -2.09
C VAL A 16 27.69 -8.09 -3.04
N ILE A 17 28.08 -9.36 -2.93
CA ILE A 17 29.05 -9.98 -3.83
C ILE A 17 28.53 -9.98 -5.27
N LEU A 18 27.28 -10.38 -5.50
CA LEU A 18 26.68 -10.38 -6.84
C LEU A 18 26.58 -8.98 -7.43
N LEU A 19 26.23 -7.98 -6.60
CA LEU A 19 26.25 -6.58 -7.02
C LEU A 19 27.67 -6.11 -7.39
N ALA A 20 28.68 -6.46 -6.59
CA ALA A 20 30.07 -6.11 -6.86
C ALA A 20 30.58 -6.77 -8.15
N VAL A 21 30.26 -8.05 -8.37
CA VAL A 21 30.57 -8.74 -9.63
C VAL A 21 29.92 -8.05 -10.82
N ASN A 22 28.63 -7.66 -10.71
CA ASN A 22 27.96 -6.92 -11.77
C ASN A 22 28.66 -5.58 -12.05
N LEU A 23 29.03 -4.81 -11.01
CA LEU A 23 29.68 -3.52 -11.17
C LEU A 23 31.06 -3.63 -11.86
N ILE A 24 31.81 -4.72 -11.60
CA ILE A 24 33.14 -4.94 -12.17
C ILE A 24 33.05 -5.51 -13.61
N LEU A 25 32.11 -6.41 -13.87
CA LEU A 25 32.01 -7.11 -15.16
C LEU A 25 31.09 -6.41 -16.18
N ALA A 26 30.12 -5.61 -15.74
CA ALA A 26 29.16 -5.00 -16.64
C ALA A 26 29.79 -3.85 -17.44
N PRO A 27 29.53 -3.76 -18.77
CA PRO A 27 29.99 -2.64 -19.57
C PRO A 27 29.29 -1.35 -19.15
N HIS A 28 30.05 -0.40 -18.61
CA HIS A 28 29.53 0.89 -18.19
C HIS A 28 29.79 1.97 -19.25
N THR A 29 28.79 2.21 -20.10
CA THR A 29 28.79 3.29 -21.11
C THR A 29 27.72 4.34 -20.76
N PRO A 30 28.04 5.37 -19.95
CA PRO A 30 27.13 6.46 -19.67
C PRO A 30 27.06 7.42 -20.87
N TYR A 31 25.84 7.78 -21.28
CA TYR A 31 25.55 8.86 -22.22
C TYR A 31 24.38 9.67 -21.68
N GLU A 32 24.30 10.96 -22.02
CA GLU A 32 23.33 11.89 -21.40
C GLU A 32 21.89 11.39 -21.51
N GLU A 33 21.50 10.88 -22.68
CA GLU A 33 20.16 10.32 -22.91
C GLU A 33 19.89 8.98 -22.20
N LYS A 34 20.92 8.29 -21.70
CA LYS A 34 20.77 7.09 -20.86
C LYS A 34 20.43 7.46 -19.43
N GLY A 35 20.93 8.61 -19.00
CA GLY A 35 20.79 9.13 -17.65
C GLY A 35 19.55 10.00 -17.47
N SER A 36 18.95 10.47 -18.56
CA SER A 36 17.68 11.19 -18.54
C SER A 36 16.50 10.22 -18.38
N ALA A 37 15.39 10.72 -17.80
CA ALA A 37 14.16 9.93 -17.74
C ALA A 37 13.64 9.68 -19.16
N PHE A 38 13.14 8.47 -19.42
CA PHE A 38 12.49 8.15 -20.69
C PHE A 38 11.19 8.97 -20.81
N GLU A 39 11.27 10.10 -21.50
CA GLU A 39 10.13 10.95 -21.85
C GLU A 39 9.93 10.94 -23.37
N CYS A 40 8.67 10.90 -23.82
CA CYS A 40 8.33 11.01 -25.23
C CYS A 40 8.52 12.46 -25.71
N GLY A 41 9.78 12.89 -25.90
CA GLY A 41 10.17 14.04 -26.71
C GLY A 41 9.95 15.44 -26.12
N PHE A 42 9.43 15.57 -24.89
CA PHE A 42 9.25 16.88 -24.23
C PHE A 42 9.80 16.84 -22.82
N HIS A 43 10.67 17.80 -22.48
CA HIS A 43 11.12 18.01 -21.11
C HIS A 43 9.93 18.47 -20.26
N SER A 44 9.57 17.68 -19.24
CA SER A 44 8.57 18.07 -18.26
C SER A 44 9.04 19.29 -17.45
N PHE A 45 8.70 20.49 -17.91
CA PHE A 45 8.68 21.68 -17.05
C PHE A 45 7.39 21.64 -16.23
N GLN A 46 7.31 20.88 -15.13
CA GLN A 46 6.31 21.14 -14.08
C GLN A 46 6.45 20.27 -12.81
N GLN A 47 6.10 20.90 -11.68
CA GLN A 47 5.56 20.37 -10.41
C GLN A 47 5.81 18.87 -10.10
N THR A 48 6.69 18.60 -9.13
CA THR A 48 6.99 17.25 -8.61
C THR A 48 5.83 16.54 -7.90
N ARG A 49 4.70 17.22 -7.67
CA ARG A 49 3.53 16.65 -7.00
C ARG A 49 2.39 16.41 -7.97
N SER A 50 2.15 15.13 -8.26
CA SER A 50 0.93 14.68 -8.92
C SER A 50 -0.21 14.58 -7.92
N PRO A 51 -1.42 15.09 -8.22
CA PRO A 51 -2.58 14.89 -7.37
C PRO A 51 -2.96 13.40 -7.36
N PHE A 52 -2.98 12.81 -6.16
CA PHE A 52 -3.42 11.43 -5.94
C PHE A 52 -4.74 11.39 -5.18
N ASN A 53 -5.49 10.30 -5.34
CA ASN A 53 -6.75 10.10 -4.63
C ASN A 53 -6.49 9.78 -3.14
N ILE A 54 -7.28 10.36 -2.24
CA ILE A 54 -7.21 10.12 -0.79
C ILE A 54 -7.44 8.64 -0.43
N SER A 55 -8.15 7.88 -1.26
CA SER A 55 -8.41 6.45 -1.02
C SER A 55 -7.13 5.63 -0.81
N PHE A 56 -6.01 6.00 -1.43
CA PHE A 56 -4.71 5.33 -1.22
C PHE A 56 -4.15 5.55 0.19
N PHE A 57 -4.36 6.74 0.76
CA PHE A 57 -3.97 7.04 2.14
C PHE A 57 -4.86 6.29 3.15
N ILE A 58 -6.16 6.20 2.88
CA ILE A 58 -7.10 5.45 3.72
C ILE A 58 -6.74 3.96 3.73
N PHE A 59 -6.35 3.40 2.58
CA PHE A 59 -5.86 2.02 2.53
C PHE A 59 -4.62 1.79 3.43
N ALA A 60 -3.66 2.72 3.42
CA ALA A 60 -2.48 2.63 4.27
C ALA A 60 -2.83 2.71 5.77
N LEU A 61 -3.79 3.58 6.14
CA LEU A 61 -4.29 3.66 7.52
C LEU A 61 -5.03 2.39 7.95
N LEU A 62 -5.84 1.79 7.08
CA LEU A 62 -6.54 0.53 7.36
C LEU A 62 -5.56 -0.64 7.52
N PHE A 63 -4.51 -0.69 6.69
CA PHE A 63 -3.44 -1.67 6.83
C PHE A 63 -2.73 -1.54 8.18
N LEU A 64 -2.40 -0.31 8.59
CA LEU A 64 -1.77 -0.04 9.89
C LEU A 64 -2.66 -0.47 11.07
N LEU A 65 -3.98 -0.23 10.97
CA LEU A 65 -4.93 -0.61 12.03
C LEU A 65 -5.06 -2.14 12.14
N PHE A 66 -5.12 -2.85 11.01
CA PHE A 66 -5.18 -4.32 10.99
C PHE A 66 -3.87 -4.97 11.46
N ASP A 67 -2.71 -4.38 11.14
CA ASP A 67 -1.42 -4.84 11.66
C ASP A 67 -1.33 -4.71 13.19
N LEU A 68 -1.85 -3.59 13.73
CA LEU A 68 -1.95 -3.35 15.17
C LEU A 68 -2.91 -4.36 15.85
N GLU A 69 -4.04 -4.68 15.21
CA GLU A 69 -4.98 -5.69 15.70
C GLU A 69 -4.29 -7.05 15.90
N ILE A 70 -3.55 -7.54 14.91
CA ILE A 70 -2.82 -8.81 15.01
C ILE A 70 -1.76 -8.75 16.11
N LEU A 71 -1.03 -7.64 16.21
CA LEU A 71 -0.02 -7.44 17.24
C LEU A 71 -0.61 -7.52 18.65
N LEU A 72 -1.83 -7.02 18.87
CA LEU A 72 -2.53 -7.13 20.15
C LEU A 72 -3.12 -8.51 20.41
N VAL A 73 -3.43 -9.27 19.37
CA VAL A 73 -3.85 -10.68 19.49
C VAL A 73 -2.69 -11.60 19.86
N TYR A 74 -1.46 -11.28 19.44
CA TYR A 74 -0.30 -12.14 19.63
C TYR A 74 0.01 -12.51 21.10
N PRO A 75 0.06 -11.57 22.08
CA PRO A 75 0.33 -11.90 23.48
C PRO A 75 -0.68 -12.88 24.09
N TYR A 76 -1.95 -12.76 23.71
CA TYR A 76 -2.98 -13.70 24.15
C TYR A 76 -2.73 -15.09 23.57
N VAL A 77 -2.42 -15.20 22.27
CA VAL A 77 -2.13 -16.51 21.64
C VAL A 77 -0.96 -17.21 22.32
N VAL A 78 0.10 -16.47 22.67
CA VAL A 78 1.27 -17.00 23.39
C VAL A 78 0.93 -17.46 24.81
N SER A 79 -0.01 -16.79 25.48
CA SER A 79 -0.43 -17.07 26.87
C SER A 79 -1.80 -17.75 26.98
N ALA A 80 -2.29 -18.36 25.89
CA ALA A 80 -3.64 -18.91 25.83
C ALA A 80 -3.87 -20.03 26.86
N TYR A 81 -2.82 -20.80 27.15
CA TYR A 81 -2.86 -21.87 28.16
C TYR A 81 -3.06 -21.34 29.59
N THR A 82 -2.47 -20.20 29.93
CA THR A 82 -2.55 -19.62 31.29
C THR A 82 -3.81 -18.80 31.50
N ASN A 83 -4.27 -18.09 30.46
CA ASN A 83 -5.43 -17.19 30.55
C ASN A 83 -6.78 -17.90 30.33
N GLY A 84 -6.77 -19.11 29.75
CA GLY A 84 -7.94 -19.96 29.58
C GLY A 84 -9.11 -19.25 28.88
N SER A 85 -10.34 -19.57 29.30
CA SER A 85 -11.57 -19.01 28.74
C SER A 85 -11.79 -17.52 29.07
N TYR A 86 -11.23 -17.04 30.17
CA TYR A 86 -11.39 -15.64 30.59
C TYR A 86 -10.66 -14.69 29.64
N GLY A 87 -9.38 -14.98 29.32
CA GLY A 87 -8.63 -14.20 28.34
C GLY A 87 -9.25 -14.27 26.94
N LEU A 88 -9.84 -15.41 26.58
CA LEU A 88 -10.54 -15.60 25.31
C LEU A 88 -11.70 -14.62 25.16
N ILE A 89 -12.53 -14.46 26.20
CA ILE A 89 -13.69 -13.56 26.17
C ILE A 89 -13.25 -12.11 26.00
N ILE A 90 -12.24 -11.67 26.75
CA ILE A 90 -11.71 -10.30 26.64
C ILE A 90 -11.17 -10.05 25.23
N MET A 91 -10.42 -11.01 24.69
CA MET A 91 -9.89 -10.93 23.33
C MET A 91 -10.97 -10.90 22.26
N LEU A 92 -12.03 -11.70 22.39
CA LEU A 92 -13.16 -11.67 21.47
C LEU A 92 -13.87 -10.32 21.50
N ILE A 93 -14.10 -9.74 22.69
CA ILE A 93 -14.71 -8.42 22.82
C ILE A 93 -13.85 -7.36 22.13
N PHE A 94 -12.53 -7.40 22.36
CA PHE A 94 -11.58 -6.49 21.73
C PHE A 94 -11.60 -6.60 20.20
N PHE A 95 -11.51 -7.82 19.66
CA PHE A 95 -11.54 -8.11 18.22
C PHE A 95 -12.86 -7.65 17.58
N VAL A 96 -13.99 -7.91 18.23
CA VAL A 96 -15.30 -7.44 17.76
C VAL A 96 -15.36 -5.91 17.70
N MET A 97 -14.79 -5.21 18.70
CA MET A 97 -14.81 -3.74 18.69
C MET A 97 -14.01 -3.15 17.52
N LEU A 98 -12.83 -3.71 17.22
CA LEU A 98 -11.99 -3.27 16.11
C LEU A 98 -12.60 -3.61 14.75
N THR A 99 -13.09 -4.84 14.57
CA THR A 99 -13.75 -5.26 13.33
C THR A 99 -15.02 -4.45 13.03
N LEU A 100 -15.79 -4.03 14.04
CA LEU A 100 -16.92 -3.11 13.85
C LEU A 100 -16.47 -1.75 13.31
N GLY A 101 -15.38 -1.19 13.82
CA GLY A 101 -14.79 0.05 13.31
C GLY A 101 -14.32 -0.09 11.85
N PHE A 102 -13.73 -1.22 11.52
CA PHE A 102 -13.32 -1.55 10.15
C PHE A 102 -14.50 -1.65 9.18
N VAL A 103 -15.56 -2.37 9.56
CA VAL A 103 -16.78 -2.52 8.76
C VAL A 103 -17.47 -1.17 8.54
N PHE A 104 -17.46 -0.28 9.53
CA PHE A 104 -18.02 1.06 9.38
C PHE A 104 -17.29 1.89 8.30
N GLU A 105 -15.96 1.87 8.28
CA GLU A 105 -15.17 2.59 7.27
C GLU A 105 -15.31 1.97 5.86
N LEU A 106 -15.50 0.65 5.77
CA LEU A 106 -15.88 -0.01 4.52
C LEU A 106 -17.23 0.48 4.00
N GLY A 107 -18.24 0.57 4.87
CA GLY A 107 -19.59 1.01 4.52
C GLY A 107 -19.66 2.45 4.00
N LYS A 108 -18.73 3.31 4.41
CA LYS A 108 -18.56 4.68 3.88
C LYS A 108 -18.01 4.73 2.45
N GLY A 109 -17.59 3.61 1.87
CA GLY A 109 -17.03 3.56 0.51
C GLY A 109 -15.65 4.22 0.41
N ALA A 110 -14.93 4.35 1.53
CA ALA A 110 -13.64 5.02 1.60
C ALA A 110 -12.53 4.34 0.75
N LEU A 111 -12.75 3.08 0.39
CA LEU A 111 -11.88 2.27 -0.48
C LEU A 111 -12.26 2.32 -1.96
N LYS A 112 -13.32 3.06 -2.33
CA LYS A 112 -13.72 3.16 -3.73
C LYS A 112 -12.70 3.97 -4.50
N ILE A 113 -12.17 3.37 -5.56
CA ILE A 113 -11.31 4.06 -6.51
C ILE A 113 -12.19 4.48 -7.67
N ASP A 114 -12.62 5.74 -7.66
CA ASP A 114 -13.37 6.29 -8.79
C ASP A 114 -12.42 6.61 -9.95
N SER A 115 -12.79 6.15 -11.14
CA SER A 115 -12.11 6.53 -12.37
C SER A 115 -12.62 7.89 -12.84
N ARG A 116 -11.70 8.82 -13.16
CA ARG A 116 -12.05 10.15 -13.70
C ARG A 116 -12.90 10.10 -14.98
N GLN A 117 -12.84 8.99 -15.72
CA GLN A 117 -13.73 8.77 -16.87
C GLN A 117 -15.21 8.72 -16.47
N ASN A 118 -15.54 8.13 -15.32
CA ASN A 118 -16.92 8.04 -14.82
C ASN A 118 -17.51 9.43 -14.52
N GLU A 119 -16.71 10.32 -13.93
CA GLU A 119 -17.11 11.70 -13.62
C GLU A 119 -17.32 12.54 -14.89
N SER A 120 -16.48 12.33 -15.92
CA SER A 120 -16.66 12.98 -17.22
C SER A 120 -17.90 12.50 -17.97
N LEU A 121 -18.27 11.22 -17.87
CA LEU A 121 -19.49 10.65 -18.47
C LEU A 121 -20.75 11.18 -17.79
N PHE A 122 -20.78 11.25 -16.46
CA PHE A 122 -21.90 11.84 -15.71
C PHE A 122 -22.11 13.32 -16.06
N ASN A 123 -21.04 14.11 -16.15
CA ASN A 123 -21.14 15.54 -16.46
C ASN A 123 -21.60 15.77 -17.92
N LYS A 124 -21.09 14.96 -18.86
CA LYS A 124 -21.50 15.04 -20.27
C LYS A 124 -22.96 14.62 -20.46
N GLY A 125 -23.38 13.51 -19.84
CA GLY A 125 -24.77 13.05 -19.85
C GLY A 125 -25.74 14.11 -19.33
N ASN A 126 -25.44 14.72 -18.18
CA ASN A 126 -26.29 15.76 -17.59
C ASN A 126 -26.42 17.01 -18.48
N ASN A 127 -25.34 17.41 -19.16
CA ASN A 127 -25.37 18.50 -20.15
C ASN A 127 -26.24 18.16 -21.38
N TYR A 128 -26.25 16.91 -21.85
CA TYR A 128 -27.12 16.50 -22.96
C TYR A 128 -28.61 16.50 -22.59
N TYR A 129 -28.98 16.02 -21.40
CA TYR A 129 -30.36 16.07 -20.93
C TYR A 129 -30.83 17.51 -20.69
N HIS A 130 -29.98 18.36 -20.09
CA HIS A 130 -30.31 19.76 -19.87
C HIS A 130 -30.43 20.57 -21.18
N PHE A 131 -29.67 20.21 -22.22
CA PHE A 131 -29.81 20.83 -23.56
C PHE A 131 -31.10 20.39 -24.28
N ASN A 132 -31.56 19.15 -24.06
CA ASN A 132 -32.76 18.62 -24.73
C ASN A 132 -34.08 19.04 -24.07
N ILE A 133 -34.06 19.47 -22.81
CA ILE A 133 -35.24 19.98 -22.07
C ILE A 133 -35.46 21.49 -22.29
N LYS A 134 -34.45 22.22 -22.82
CA LYS A 134 -34.53 23.66 -23.15
C LYS A 134 -34.91 23.97 -24.62
N LYS A 135 -35.33 22.97 -25.39
CA LYS A 135 -35.94 23.14 -26.73
C LYS A 135 -37.43 22.89 -26.65
#